data_AF-A0A935DTA1-F1
#
_entry.id   AF-A0A935DTA1-F1
#
_cell.length_a   1.000
_cell.length_b   1.000
_cell.length_c   1.000
_cell.angle_alpha   90.00
_cell.angle_beta   90.00
_cell.angle_gamma   90.00
#
_symmetry.space_group_name_H-M   'P 1'
#
loop_
_entity.id
_entity.type
_entity.pdbx_description
1 polymer ?
#
loop_
_entity_poly.entity_id
_entity_poly.type
_entity_poly.pdbx_seq_one_letter_code
_entity_poly.pdbx_strand_id
1 'polypeptide(L)' 'MTASVAQQALVDLSGKIVLVTGGTSGLGRETVLTMADAGATV' A
#
# COMPACT_ATOMS: atom_id res chain seq x y z
N MET A 1 -7.11 7.63 -27.24
CA MET A 1 -6.27 7.86 -26.05
C MET A 1 -6.82 6.99 -24.93
N THR A 2 -6.41 5.73 -24.87
CA THR A 2 -6.81 4.79 -23.81
C THR A 2 -5.54 4.15 -23.29
N ALA A 3 -4.76 4.93 -22.54
CA ALA A 3 -3.80 4.33 -21.64
C ALA A 3 -4.65 3.61 -20.58
N SER A 4 -4.68 2.28 -20.67
CA SER A 4 -5.08 1.42 -19.56
C SER A 4 -4.37 1.92 -18.32
N VAL A 5 -5.13 2.48 -17.37
CA VAL A 5 -4.66 2.75 -16.01
C VAL A 5 -4.46 1.41 -15.31
N ALA A 6 -3.52 0.61 -15.82
CA ALA A 6 -2.98 -0.52 -15.09
C ALA A 6 -2.23 0.10 -13.91
N GLN A 7 -2.86 -0.03 -12.73
CA GLN A 7 -2.36 0.24 -11.40
C GLN A 7 -0.85 0.46 -11.36
N GLN A 8 -0.40 1.70 -11.53
CA GLN A 8 1.02 2.00 -11.38
C GLN A 8 1.32 1.94 -9.88
N ALA A 9 1.79 0.79 -9.40
CA ALA A 9 2.52 0.70 -8.16
C ALA A 9 3.79 1.55 -8.34
N LEU A 10 3.66 2.86 -8.15
CA LEU A 10 4.73 3.84 -8.36
C LEU A 10 5.91 3.61 -7.39
N VAL A 11 5.71 2.82 -6.34
CA VAL A 11 6.69 2.53 -5.30
C VAL A 11 6.61 1.05 -4.93
N ASP A 12 7.72 0.33 -5.13
CA ASP A 12 7.94 -1.02 -4.59
C ASP A 12 8.45 -0.90 -3.15
N LEU A 13 7.72 -1.49 -2.22
CA LEU A 13 8.05 -1.52 -0.79
C LEU A 13 8.55 -2.88 -0.32
N SER A 14 8.88 -3.78 -1.24
CA SER A 14 9.44 -5.10 -0.94
C SER A 14 10.64 -4.99 0.01
N GLY A 15 10.57 -5.73 1.12
CA GLY A 15 11.61 -5.78 2.15
C GLY A 15 11.65 -4.57 3.09
N LYS A 16 10.67 -3.66 3.03
CA LYS A 16 10.48 -2.61 4.05
C LYS A 16 9.59 -3.10 5.18
N ILE A 17 9.89 -2.66 6.40
CA ILE A 17 9.02 -2.83 7.57
C ILE A 17 8.38 -1.48 7.87
N VAL A 18 7.05 -1.46 8.00
CA VAL A 18 6.26 -0.25 8.25
C VAL A 18 5.47 -0.44 9.54
N LEU A 19 5.37 0.62 10.35
CA LEU A 19 4.49 0.67 11.51
C LEU A 19 3.37 1.68 11.25
N VAL A 20 2.13 1.22 11.25
CA VAL A 20 0.95 2.09 11.13
C VAL A 20 0.21 2.14 12.48
N THR A 21 0.12 3.33 13.08
CA THR A 21 -0.73 3.53 14.25
C THR A 21 -2.20 3.64 13.83
N GLY A 22 -3.10 3.03 14.61
CA GLY A 22 -4.53 3.01 14.25
C GLY A 22 -4.87 2.18 13.01
N GLY A 23 -4.03 1.20 12.63
CA GLY A 23 -4.18 0.39 11.41
C GLY A 23 -5.38 -0.56 11.34
N THR A 24 -6.29 -0.55 12.32
CA THR A 24 -7.37 -1.54 12.42
C THR A 24 -8.69 -1.09 11.78
N SER A 25 -8.88 0.21 11.52
CA SER A 25 -10.14 0.73 10.98
C SER A 25 -9.94 2.01 10.16
N GLY A 26 -10.99 2.40 9.42
CA GLY A 26 -11.01 3.61 8.60
C GLY A 26 -9.79 3.75 7.69
N LEU A 27 -9.22 4.96 7.67
CA LEU A 27 -8.04 5.28 6.84
C LEU A 27 -6.79 4.49 7.25
N GLY A 28 -6.64 4.16 8.54
CA GLY A 28 -5.51 3.37 9.01
C GLY A 28 -5.51 1.97 8.40
N ARG A 29 -6.68 1.33 8.31
CA ARG A 29 -6.83 0.03 7.66
C ARG A 29 -6.47 0.09 6.17
N GLU A 30 -6.99 1.08 5.44
CA GLU A 30 -6.66 1.18 4.01
C GLU A 30 -5.19 1.49 3.76
N THR A 31 -4.56 2.25 4.65
CA THR A 31 -3.12 2.50 4.59
C THR A 31 -2.33 1.20 4.73
N VAL A 32 -2.68 0.35 5.70
CA VAL A 32 -2.05 -0.97 5.88
C VAL A 32 -2.21 -1.84 4.63
N LEU A 33 -3.42 -1.94 4.09
CA LEU A 33 -3.71 -2.77 2.91
C LEU A 33 -2.94 -2.27 1.68
N THR A 34 -2.98 -0.97 1.41
CA THR A 34 -2.28 -0.38 0.27
C THR A 34 -0.76 -0.58 0.37
N MET A 35 -0.18 -0.47 1.57
CA MET A 35 1.26 -0.69 1.76
C MET A 35 1.66 -2.17 1.69
N ALA A 36 0.82 -3.07 2.19
CA ALA A 36 1.02 -4.51 2.05
C ALA A 36 0.94 -4.95 0.57
N ASP A 37 -0.02 -4.42 -0.19
CA ASP A 37 -0.15 -4.64 -1.64
C ASP A 37 1.07 -4.14 -2.42
N ALA A 38 1.73 -3.09 -1.92
CA ALA A 38 3.00 -2.59 -2.45
C ALA A 38 4.24 -3.41 -2.01
N GLY A 39 4.07 -4.48 -1.23
CA GLY A 39 5.14 -5.41 -0.83
C GLY A 39 5.78 -5.15 0.54
N ALA A 40 5.27 -4.18 1.31
CA ALA A 40 5.76 -3.94 2.67
C ALA A 40 5.31 -5.03 3.64
N THR A 41 6.13 -5.28 4.66
CA THR A 41 5.69 -5.95 5.90
C THR A 41 5.17 -4.88 6.84
N VAL A 42 3.87 -4.89 7.15
CA VAL A 42 3.16 -3.83 7.89
C VAL A 42 2.59 -4.36 9.20
#